data_AF-A0A382UE60-F1
#
_entry.id   AF-A0A382UE60-F1
#
_cell.length_a   1.000
_cell.length_b   1.000
_cell.length_c   1.000
_cell.angle_alpha   90.00
_cell.angle_beta   90.00
_cell.angle_gamma   90.00
#
_symmetry.space_group_name_H-M   'P 1'
#
loop_
_entity.id
_entity.type
_entity.pdbx_description
1 polymer ?
#
loop_
_entity_poly.entity_id
_entity_poly.type
_entity_poly.pdbx_seq_one_letter_code
_entity_poly.pdbx_strand_id
1 'polypeptide(L)'
;MKSNITKMITMCMCMMVVGFASDSKKALVETKDIKSSPAYQKIQDTKKLWLESQQTEPVSFSPSYVAEKDAQKAEYYQSLKPNYEPGHTGTNPNTNPESDSRDATVEVYFCTDWYPSESTFNVCNDDEGWCVWDPAYGAGWIGSNACYSEYVSLPDGAYTLHLNDSYGDGGLCAGVYSDGAELSAMTCMDYGT
;
A
#
# COMPACT_ATOMS: atom_id res chain seq x y z
N MET A 1 -1.00 3.36 -39.26
CA MET A 1 -1.87 2.42 -38.54
C MET A 1 -1.54 2.55 -37.06
N LYS A 2 -2.49 3.01 -36.23
CA LYS A 2 -2.30 3.14 -34.77
C LYS A 2 -2.59 1.78 -34.15
N SER A 3 -1.59 1.17 -33.50
CA SER A 3 -1.78 -0.05 -32.72
C SER A 3 -1.95 0.34 -31.25
N ASN A 4 -3.16 0.17 -30.72
CA ASN A 4 -3.44 0.27 -29.29
C ASN A 4 -3.20 -1.12 -28.67
N ILE A 5 -2.06 -1.32 -28.02
CA ILE A 5 -1.79 -2.53 -27.22
C ILE A 5 -2.30 -2.26 -25.81
N THR A 6 -3.49 -2.78 -25.51
CA THR A 6 -3.99 -2.88 -24.12
C THR A 6 -3.32 -4.10 -23.48
N LYS A 7 -2.43 -3.87 -22.51
CA LYS A 7 -1.84 -4.95 -21.70
C LYS A 7 -2.83 -5.32 -20.58
N MET A 8 -3.49 -6.47 -20.71
CA MET A 8 -4.20 -7.10 -19.60
C MET A 8 -3.18 -7.81 -18.71
N ILE A 9 -3.07 -7.41 -17.46
CA ILE A 9 -2.36 -8.15 -16.42
C ILE A 9 -3.38 -9.09 -15.78
N THR A 10 -3.29 -10.38 -16.10
CA THR A 10 -4.03 -11.42 -15.38
C THR A 10 -3.22 -11.80 -14.15
N MET A 11 -3.60 -11.30 -12.98
CA MET A 11 -3.11 -11.83 -11.70
C MET A 11 -3.74 -13.21 -11.47
N CYS A 12 -2.91 -14.25 -11.44
CA CYS A 12 -3.33 -15.61 -11.10
C CYS A 12 -3.25 -15.77 -9.57
N MET A 13 -4.40 -15.69 -8.90
CA MET A 13 -4.51 -15.90 -7.46
C MET A 13 -4.57 -17.40 -7.16
N CYS A 14 -3.44 -17.98 -6.76
CA CYS A 14 -3.35 -19.39 -6.38
C CYS A 14 -4.01 -19.61 -5.00
N MET A 15 -5.31 -19.92 -4.97
CA MET A 15 -5.95 -20.48 -3.78
C MET A 15 -5.44 -21.92 -3.56
N MET A 16 -4.67 -22.15 -2.50
CA MET A 16 -4.42 -23.51 -2.01
C MET A 16 -5.63 -23.98 -1.19
N VAL A 17 -6.38 -24.95 -1.72
CA VAL A 17 -7.43 -25.66 -0.98
C VAL A 17 -6.80 -26.87 -0.29
N VAL A 18 -6.86 -26.91 1.04
CA VAL A 18 -6.43 -28.07 1.85
C VAL A 18 -7.67 -28.92 2.15
N GLY A 19 -7.77 -30.09 1.53
CA GLY A 19 -8.85 -31.06 1.79
C GLY A 19 -8.45 -32.03 2.89
N PHE A 20 -9.25 -32.11 3.96
CA PHE A 20 -9.14 -33.19 4.94
C PHE A 20 -10.04 -34.36 4.53
N ALA A 21 -9.43 -35.49 4.15
CA ALA A 21 -10.12 -36.77 4.03
C ALA A 21 -10.18 -37.44 5.41
N SER A 22 -11.37 -37.59 5.98
CA SER A 22 -11.61 -38.42 7.15
C SER A 22 -12.21 -39.75 6.68
N ASP A 23 -11.44 -40.83 6.83
CA ASP A 23 -11.88 -42.19 6.54
C ASP A 23 -12.95 -42.66 7.53
N SER A 24 -14.10 -43.03 6.97
CA SER A 24 -15.30 -43.54 7.61
C SER A 24 -15.11 -44.85 8.40
N LYS A 25 -15.63 -44.89 9.63
CA LYS A 25 -16.09 -46.12 10.30
C LYS A 25 -17.50 -45.97 10.90
N LYS A 26 -18.43 -46.69 10.27
CA LYS A 26 -19.70 -47.33 10.70
C LYS A 26 -20.57 -46.66 11.80
N ALA A 27 -21.81 -46.34 11.42
CA ALA A 27 -23.02 -46.95 11.99
C ALA A 27 -24.18 -46.84 10.99
N LEU A 28 -24.73 -47.99 10.59
CA LEU A 28 -25.96 -48.10 9.81
C LEU A 28 -27.14 -47.75 10.72
N VAL A 29 -27.82 -46.63 10.43
CA VAL A 29 -29.25 -46.48 10.72
C VAL A 29 -29.92 -46.23 9.37
N GLU A 30 -30.87 -47.09 9.05
CA GLU A 30 -31.61 -47.09 7.79
C GLU A 30 -32.48 -45.83 7.68
N THR A 31 -31.98 -44.77 7.04
CA THR A 31 -32.71 -43.50 6.86
C THR A 31 -33.41 -43.40 5.50
N LYS A 32 -33.93 -44.50 4.95
CA LYS A 32 -34.39 -44.51 3.54
C LYS A 32 -35.65 -43.67 3.27
N ASP A 33 -36.46 -43.34 4.27
CA ASP A 33 -37.77 -42.71 4.01
C ASP A 33 -37.92 -41.25 4.49
N ILE A 34 -36.92 -40.67 5.16
CA ILE A 34 -37.05 -39.31 5.71
C ILE A 34 -36.67 -38.25 4.67
N LYS A 35 -35.77 -38.58 3.73
CA LYS A 35 -35.22 -37.63 2.76
C LYS A 35 -36.17 -37.26 1.60
N SER A 36 -37.27 -38.01 1.42
CA SER A 36 -38.28 -37.76 0.38
C SER A 36 -39.53 -37.05 0.91
N SER A 37 -39.60 -36.79 2.23
CA SER A 37 -40.74 -36.09 2.83
C SER A 37 -40.76 -34.61 2.42
N PRO A 38 -41.93 -34.03 2.10
CA PRO A 38 -42.09 -32.59 1.86
C PRO A 38 -41.54 -31.72 3.01
N ALA A 39 -41.55 -32.23 4.25
CA ALA A 39 -40.98 -31.54 5.41
C ALA A 39 -39.45 -31.48 5.35
N TYR A 40 -38.79 -32.52 4.85
CA TYR A 40 -37.34 -32.54 4.68
C TYR A 40 -36.90 -31.54 3.61
N GLN A 41 -37.63 -31.46 2.49
CA GLN A 41 -37.34 -30.48 1.45
C GLN A 41 -37.47 -29.05 1.97
N LYS A 42 -38.53 -28.75 2.73
CA LYS A 42 -38.69 -27.44 3.37
C LYS A 42 -37.54 -27.08 4.30
N ILE A 43 -37.02 -28.03 5.07
CA ILE A 43 -35.87 -27.80 5.96
C ILE A 43 -34.61 -27.50 5.15
N GLN A 44 -34.38 -28.22 4.03
CA GLN A 44 -33.25 -27.94 3.14
C GLN A 44 -33.38 -26.56 2.47
N ASP A 45 -34.56 -26.21 1.98
CA ASP A 45 -34.81 -24.93 1.32
C ASP A 45 -34.69 -23.76 2.30
N THR A 46 -35.20 -23.93 3.53
CA THR A 46 -35.06 -22.92 4.60
C THR A 46 -33.61 -22.78 5.02
N LYS A 47 -32.86 -23.88 5.13
CA LYS A 47 -31.43 -23.86 5.43
C LYS A 47 -30.64 -23.19 4.31
N LYS A 48 -31.01 -23.42 3.05
CA LYS A 48 -30.43 -22.77 1.87
C LYS A 48 -30.72 -21.27 1.88
N LEU A 49 -31.97 -20.86 2.08
CA LEU A 49 -32.37 -19.45 2.24
C LEU A 49 -31.65 -18.77 3.41
N TRP A 50 -31.46 -19.48 4.53
CA TRP A 50 -30.75 -18.95 5.69
C TRP A 50 -29.23 -18.83 5.43
N LEU A 51 -28.63 -19.75 4.68
CA LEU A 51 -27.24 -19.64 4.20
C LEU A 51 -27.07 -18.52 3.17
N GLU A 52 -27.99 -18.40 2.21
CA GLU A 52 -28.03 -17.33 1.20
C GLU A 52 -28.25 -15.97 1.86
N SER A 53 -29.06 -15.89 2.92
CA SER A 53 -29.20 -14.66 3.73
C SER A 53 -27.97 -14.31 4.58
N GLN A 54 -27.08 -15.28 4.81
CA GLN A 54 -25.79 -15.09 5.50
C GLN A 54 -24.62 -14.92 4.54
N GLN A 55 -24.83 -15.04 3.23
CA GLN A 55 -23.94 -14.46 2.23
C GLN A 55 -24.13 -12.93 2.24
N THR A 56 -23.80 -12.29 3.35
CA THR A 56 -23.21 -10.97 3.25
C THR A 56 -21.85 -11.19 2.62
N GLU A 57 -21.59 -10.58 1.47
CA GLU A 57 -20.24 -10.52 0.92
C GLU A 57 -19.28 -10.18 2.06
N PRO A 58 -18.09 -10.82 2.16
CA PRO A 58 -17.07 -10.31 3.06
C PRO A 58 -16.94 -8.82 2.76
N VAL A 59 -16.82 -7.97 3.78
CA VAL A 59 -16.51 -6.56 3.60
C VAL A 59 -15.08 -6.49 3.02
N SER A 60 -14.93 -6.80 1.74
CA SER A 60 -13.75 -6.48 0.98
C SER A 60 -13.84 -4.99 0.75
N PHE A 61 -12.89 -4.25 1.33
CA PHE A 61 -12.67 -2.86 0.99
C PHE A 61 -12.48 -2.83 -0.53
N SER A 62 -13.38 -2.18 -1.28
CA SER A 62 -13.22 -2.17 -2.74
C SER A 62 -11.91 -1.47 -3.07
N PRO A 63 -11.14 -1.94 -4.07
CA PRO A 63 -9.91 -1.25 -4.49
C PRO A 63 -10.14 0.22 -4.81
N SER A 64 -11.34 0.57 -5.29
CA SER A 64 -11.74 1.96 -5.52
C SER A 64 -11.86 2.78 -4.24
N TYR A 65 -12.27 2.18 -3.13
CA TYR A 65 -12.40 2.86 -1.84
C TYR A 65 -11.03 3.04 -1.17
N VAL A 66 -10.12 2.06 -1.31
CA VAL A 66 -8.70 2.22 -0.89
C VAL A 66 -8.06 3.38 -1.64
N ALA A 67 -8.11 3.36 -2.98
CA ALA A 67 -7.53 4.40 -3.82
C ALA A 67 -8.11 5.79 -3.53
N GLU A 68 -9.41 5.89 -3.24
CA GLU A 68 -10.04 7.16 -2.85
C GLU A 68 -9.50 7.68 -1.52
N LYS A 69 -9.27 6.79 -0.55
CA LYS A 69 -8.71 7.15 0.76
C LYS A 69 -7.26 7.58 0.68
N ASP A 70 -6.46 6.90 -0.13
CA ASP A 70 -5.07 7.28 -0.34
C ASP A 70 -4.95 8.62 -1.05
N ALA A 71 -5.81 8.87 -2.05
CA ALA A 71 -5.89 10.18 -2.71
C ALA A 71 -6.27 11.29 -1.71
N GLN A 72 -7.28 11.07 -0.86
CA GLN A 72 -7.66 12.03 0.19
C GLN A 72 -6.50 12.30 1.17
N LYS A 73 -5.75 11.25 1.54
CA LYS A 73 -4.59 11.35 2.44
C LYS A 73 -3.44 12.13 1.79
N ALA A 74 -3.15 11.85 0.52
CA ALA A 74 -2.15 12.58 -0.26
C ALA A 74 -2.51 14.05 -0.43
N GLU A 75 -3.77 14.36 -0.78
CA GLU A 75 -4.28 15.74 -0.87
C GLU A 75 -4.18 16.48 0.46
N TYR A 76 -4.52 15.81 1.57
CA TYR A 76 -4.37 16.38 2.91
C TYR A 76 -2.91 16.77 3.18
N TYR A 77 -1.95 15.87 2.99
CA TYR A 77 -0.54 16.19 3.23
C TYR A 77 0.02 17.23 2.28
N GLN A 78 -0.40 17.22 1.02
CA GLN A 78 -0.07 18.26 0.06
C GLN A 78 -0.54 19.64 0.52
N SER A 79 -1.73 19.72 1.16
CA SER A 79 -2.30 20.98 1.65
C SER A 79 -1.55 21.60 2.82
N LEU A 80 -0.70 20.82 3.52
CA LEU A 80 0.10 21.29 4.63
C LEU A 80 1.34 22.09 4.17
N LYS A 81 1.87 21.80 2.97
CA LYS A 81 3.00 22.53 2.39
C LYS A 81 2.59 23.98 2.02
N PRO A 82 3.44 25.01 2.16
CA PRO A 82 4.86 24.96 2.53
C PRO A 82 5.19 25.23 3.99
N ASN A 83 4.25 25.67 4.82
CA ASN A 83 4.55 26.23 6.15
C ASN A 83 4.18 25.29 7.30
N TYR A 84 4.14 23.98 7.06
CA TYR A 84 3.84 23.02 8.10
C TYR A 84 5.11 22.58 8.81
N GLU A 85 5.27 23.09 10.04
CA GLU A 85 6.41 22.84 10.91
C GLU A 85 5.89 22.28 12.25
N PRO A 86 5.49 21.00 12.32
CA PRO A 86 4.98 20.40 13.55
C PRO A 86 6.08 20.19 14.60
N GLY A 87 7.35 20.43 14.24
CA GLY A 87 8.53 20.04 15.00
C GLY A 87 8.91 18.57 14.74
N HIS A 88 10.12 18.19 15.15
CA HIS A 88 10.66 16.85 14.98
C HIS A 88 11.14 16.26 16.31
N THR A 89 10.94 14.95 16.49
CA THR A 89 11.26 14.26 17.76
C THR A 89 12.73 13.92 17.94
N GLY A 90 13.50 13.95 16.86
CA GLY A 90 14.93 13.67 16.85
C GLY A 90 15.70 14.63 15.96
N THR A 91 16.92 14.22 15.60
CA THR A 91 17.78 14.89 14.62
C THR A 91 17.85 14.07 13.35
N ASN A 92 17.94 14.71 12.20
CA ASN A 92 18.15 14.02 10.92
C ASN A 92 19.43 13.16 11.01
N PRO A 93 19.31 11.82 10.99
CA PRO A 93 20.48 10.93 11.05
C PRO A 93 21.12 10.73 9.67
N ASN A 94 20.47 11.19 8.61
CA ASN A 94 20.89 10.96 7.24
C ASN A 94 21.90 12.03 6.80
N THR A 95 22.82 11.64 5.92
CA THR A 95 23.81 12.54 5.35
C THR A 95 23.59 12.58 3.85
N ASN A 96 23.45 13.78 3.28
CA ASN A 96 23.33 13.92 1.84
C ASN A 96 24.69 13.78 1.17
N PRO A 97 24.75 13.21 -0.04
CA PRO A 97 25.98 13.14 -0.80
C PRO A 97 26.50 14.54 -1.14
N GLU A 98 27.80 14.63 -1.42
CA GLU A 98 28.41 15.86 -1.92
C GLU A 98 27.79 16.26 -3.27
N SER A 99 27.60 17.57 -3.46
CA SER A 99 27.00 18.14 -4.68
C SER A 99 28.07 18.71 -5.63
N ASP A 100 27.86 18.59 -6.93
CA ASP A 100 28.59 19.33 -7.97
C ASP A 100 27.88 20.65 -8.33
N SER A 101 28.64 21.56 -8.94
CA SER A 101 28.17 22.83 -9.51
C SER A 101 27.06 22.73 -10.56
N ARG A 102 26.85 21.55 -11.16
CA ARG A 102 25.83 21.30 -12.18
C ARG A 102 24.57 20.63 -11.64
N ASP A 103 24.54 20.29 -10.36
CA ASP A 103 23.43 19.55 -9.78
C ASP A 103 22.20 20.46 -9.58
N ALA A 104 21.02 19.87 -9.72
CA ALA A 104 19.76 20.50 -9.39
C ALA A 104 19.36 20.16 -7.94
N THR A 105 18.84 21.16 -7.21
CA THR A 105 18.26 20.91 -5.89
C THR A 105 16.86 20.34 -6.05
N VAL A 106 16.66 19.17 -5.45
CA VAL A 106 15.39 18.45 -5.39
C VAL A 106 14.96 18.36 -3.94
N GLU A 107 13.69 18.65 -3.71
CA GLU A 107 13.02 18.50 -2.43
C GLU A 107 12.23 17.19 -2.41
N VAL A 108 12.48 16.35 -1.40
CA VAL A 108 11.59 15.26 -1.01
C VAL A 108 10.80 15.71 0.21
N TYR A 109 9.52 16.01 0.01
CA TYR A 109 8.61 16.33 1.11
C TYR A 109 7.88 15.05 1.51
N PHE A 110 8.04 14.64 2.76
CA PHE A 110 7.51 13.37 3.26
C PHE A 110 6.75 13.56 4.57
N CYS A 111 5.76 12.70 4.81
CA CYS A 111 4.91 12.69 5.99
C CYS A 111 4.80 11.27 6.55
N THR A 112 5.00 11.13 7.85
CA THR A 112 4.82 9.88 8.60
C THR A 112 3.43 9.82 9.23
N ASP A 113 3.00 8.64 9.63
CA ASP A 113 1.78 8.42 10.38
C ASP A 113 2.06 8.15 11.87
N TRP A 114 1.28 7.29 12.52
CA TRP A 114 1.49 6.94 13.93
C TRP A 114 2.76 6.12 14.19
N TYR A 115 3.27 5.36 13.21
CA TYR A 115 4.38 4.43 13.36
C TYR A 115 5.63 4.81 12.54
N PRO A 116 6.19 6.01 12.76
CA PRO A 116 7.23 6.60 11.90
C PRO A 116 8.52 5.77 11.79
N SER A 117 8.80 4.88 12.75
CA SER A 117 10.03 4.08 12.78
C SER A 117 10.14 3.02 11.69
N GLU A 118 9.05 2.68 11.01
CA GLU A 118 9.04 1.71 9.90
C GLU A 118 9.30 2.35 8.54
N SER A 119 9.19 3.68 8.47
CA SER A 119 9.20 4.44 7.23
C SER A 119 10.62 4.75 6.76
N THR A 120 10.94 4.31 5.55
CA THR A 120 12.15 4.68 4.84
C THR A 120 11.85 5.06 3.39
N PHE A 121 12.72 5.86 2.80
CA PHE A 121 12.65 6.14 1.37
C PHE A 121 14.04 6.26 0.75
N ASN A 122 14.12 6.26 -0.57
CA ASN A 122 15.37 6.54 -1.27
C ASN A 122 15.10 7.10 -2.66
N VAL A 123 16.04 7.90 -3.16
CA VAL A 123 16.02 8.36 -4.55
C VAL A 123 17.11 7.60 -5.29
N CYS A 124 16.73 6.83 -6.32
CA CYS A 124 17.64 5.97 -7.06
C CYS A 124 17.71 6.41 -8.51
N ASN A 125 18.94 6.50 -9.05
CA ASN A 125 19.17 6.80 -10.45
C ASN A 125 18.84 5.55 -11.29
N ASP A 126 17.92 5.68 -12.24
CA ASP A 126 17.42 4.54 -13.01
C ASP A 126 18.44 4.02 -14.03
N ASP A 127 19.32 4.89 -14.53
CA ASP A 127 20.30 4.57 -15.56
C ASP A 127 21.54 3.87 -14.98
N GLU A 128 22.01 4.33 -13.83
CA GLU A 128 23.23 3.86 -13.18
C GLU A 128 22.98 2.92 -11.99
N GLY A 129 21.76 2.89 -11.46
CA GLY A 129 21.31 1.95 -10.44
C GLY A 129 21.84 2.23 -9.01
N TRP A 130 22.46 3.38 -8.78
CA TRP A 130 22.84 3.82 -7.43
C TRP A 130 21.69 4.58 -6.76
N CYS A 131 21.71 4.64 -5.43
CA CYS A 131 20.75 5.40 -4.64
C CYS A 131 21.47 6.41 -3.74
N VAL A 132 20.80 7.52 -3.44
CA VAL A 132 21.37 8.66 -2.71
C VAL A 132 21.84 8.25 -1.31
N TRP A 133 21.04 7.48 -0.58
CA TRP A 133 21.34 7.07 0.79
C TRP A 133 21.57 5.56 0.88
N ASP A 134 22.56 5.12 1.65
CA ASP A 134 22.85 3.69 1.89
C ASP A 134 22.58 3.33 3.36
N PRO A 135 21.69 2.36 3.67
CA PRO A 135 20.85 1.59 2.74
C PRO A 135 19.59 2.32 2.25
N ALA A 136 19.13 3.33 2.99
CA ALA A 136 17.97 4.18 2.67
C ALA A 136 17.96 5.42 3.59
N TYR A 137 17.12 6.40 3.27
CA TYR A 137 16.81 7.50 4.17
C TYR A 137 15.82 7.04 5.24
N GLY A 138 16.21 7.13 6.51
CA GLY A 138 15.31 6.86 7.63
C GLY A 138 14.40 8.08 7.89
N ALA A 139 13.08 7.93 7.73
CA ALA A 139 12.13 9.02 7.95
C ALA A 139 11.71 9.18 9.41
N GLY A 140 11.88 8.14 10.23
CA GLY A 140 11.24 8.07 11.55
C GLY A 140 11.64 9.13 12.58
N TRP A 141 12.76 9.83 12.37
CA TRP A 141 13.25 10.86 13.30
C TRP A 141 12.31 12.08 13.40
N ILE A 142 11.47 12.31 12.39
CA ILE A 142 10.52 13.43 12.39
C ILE A 142 9.38 13.22 13.40
N GLY A 143 9.15 11.99 13.86
CA GLY A 143 8.10 11.64 14.80
C GLY A 143 6.77 11.31 14.13
N SER A 144 5.72 11.11 14.93
CA SER A 144 4.42 10.66 14.44
C SER A 144 3.56 11.80 13.88
N ASN A 145 2.84 11.55 12.78
CA ASN A 145 1.97 12.52 12.08
C ASN A 145 2.68 13.84 11.74
N ALA A 146 3.98 13.75 11.46
CA ALA A 146 4.80 14.89 11.12
C ALA A 146 5.10 14.87 9.63
N CYS A 147 5.44 16.04 9.07
CA CYS A 147 6.01 16.13 7.74
C CYS A 147 7.31 16.93 7.79
N TYR A 148 8.17 16.69 6.81
CA TYR A 148 9.45 17.36 6.70
C TYR A 148 9.92 17.41 5.24
N SER A 149 10.76 18.39 4.94
CA SER A 149 11.38 18.59 3.62
C SER A 149 12.87 18.25 3.67
N GLU A 150 13.27 17.21 2.97
CA GLU A 150 14.67 16.89 2.72
C GLU A 150 15.12 17.47 1.38
N TYR A 151 16.30 18.09 1.33
CA TYR A 151 16.82 18.73 0.12
C TYR A 151 18.11 18.05 -0.33
N VAL A 152 18.07 17.41 -1.49
CA VAL A 152 19.21 16.72 -2.09
C VAL A 152 19.60 17.37 -3.41
N SER A 153 20.90 17.46 -3.69
CA SER A 153 21.41 17.87 -4.98
C SER A 153 21.61 16.63 -5.86
N LEU A 154 21.00 16.62 -7.04
CA LEU A 154 21.08 15.50 -7.98
C LEU A 154 21.62 15.97 -9.33
N PRO A 155 22.53 15.21 -9.97
CA PRO A 155 22.92 15.47 -11.34
C PRO A 155 21.76 15.20 -12.31
N ASP A 156 21.93 15.62 -13.57
CA ASP A 156 20.98 15.33 -14.65
C ASP A 156 20.79 13.80 -14.78
N GLY A 157 19.55 13.33 -14.71
CA GLY A 157 19.24 11.91 -14.84
C GLY A 157 17.76 11.58 -14.66
N ALA A 158 17.42 10.32 -14.94
CA ALA A 158 16.14 9.74 -14.56
C ALA A 158 16.25 9.11 -13.17
N TYR A 159 15.25 9.36 -12.33
CA TYR A 159 15.24 8.92 -10.95
C TYR A 159 13.88 8.37 -10.56
N THR A 160 13.91 7.35 -9.70
CA THR A 160 12.74 6.81 -9.01
C THR A 160 12.83 7.11 -7.52
N LEU A 161 11.75 7.64 -6.95
CA LEU A 161 11.56 7.70 -5.50
C LEU A 161 10.98 6.36 -5.02
N HIS A 162 11.74 5.64 -4.21
CA HIS A 162 11.31 4.42 -3.55
C HIS A 162 10.80 4.74 -2.15
N LEU A 163 9.59 4.29 -1.83
CA LEU A 163 9.05 4.32 -0.47
C LEU A 163 9.02 2.90 0.06
N ASN A 164 9.36 2.73 1.34
CA ASN A 164 9.33 1.46 2.01
C ASN A 164 8.77 1.59 3.42
N ASP A 165 7.85 0.71 3.75
CA ASP A 165 7.30 0.50 5.08
C ASP A 165 7.52 -0.98 5.43
N SER A 166 8.21 -1.21 6.53
CA SER A 166 8.62 -2.55 6.94
C SER A 166 7.46 -3.44 7.42
N TYR A 167 6.32 -2.88 7.81
CA TYR A 167 5.15 -3.64 8.28
C TYR A 167 4.06 -3.79 7.21
N GLY A 168 4.09 -2.97 6.16
CA GLY A 168 3.20 -3.07 5.00
C GLY A 168 1.79 -2.57 5.28
N ASP A 169 1.58 -1.79 6.34
CA ASP A 169 0.35 -1.08 6.65
C ASP A 169 0.37 0.39 6.19
N GLY A 170 1.37 0.76 5.40
CA GLY A 170 1.48 2.03 4.71
C GLY A 170 2.24 3.06 5.52
N GLY A 171 1.54 4.08 6.01
CA GLY A 171 2.12 5.05 6.94
C GLY A 171 2.98 6.18 6.37
N LEU A 172 3.83 5.95 5.36
CA LEU A 172 4.62 7.01 4.71
C LEU A 172 3.91 7.56 3.47
N CYS A 173 3.92 8.89 3.33
CA CYS A 173 3.62 9.57 2.08
C CYS A 173 4.77 10.48 1.69
N ALA A 174 5.03 10.63 0.39
CA ALA A 174 6.03 11.57 -0.10
C ALA A 174 5.70 12.12 -1.50
N GLY A 175 6.17 13.34 -1.76
CA GLY A 175 6.16 14.00 -3.07
C GLY A 175 7.53 14.61 -3.37
N VAL A 176 7.77 14.91 -4.65
CA VAL A 176 9.05 15.43 -5.14
C VAL A 176 8.85 16.76 -5.83
N TYR A 177 9.68 17.76 -5.49
CA TYR A 177 9.60 19.10 -6.03
C TYR A 177 10.98 19.62 -6.42
N SER A 178 11.03 20.57 -7.34
CA SER A 178 12.24 21.34 -7.64
C SER A 178 11.86 22.78 -7.92
N ASP A 179 12.55 23.72 -7.28
CA ASP A 179 12.23 25.16 -7.29
C ASP A 179 10.74 25.46 -6.99
N GLY A 180 10.13 24.65 -6.12
CA GLY A 180 8.71 24.75 -5.74
C GLY A 180 7.72 24.20 -6.76
N ALA A 181 8.18 23.73 -7.92
CA ALA A 181 7.35 23.03 -8.91
C ALA A 181 7.28 21.53 -8.58
N GLU A 182 6.10 20.94 -8.72
CA GLU A 182 5.89 19.50 -8.54
C GLU A 182 6.54 18.71 -9.68
N LEU A 183 7.41 17.76 -9.33
CA LEU A 183 7.97 16.76 -10.23
C LEU A 183 7.24 15.42 -10.10
N SER A 184 6.86 15.06 -8.86
CA SER A 184 6.00 13.92 -8.55
C SER A 184 5.00 14.33 -7.49
N ALA A 185 3.73 14.07 -7.76
CA ALA A 185 2.65 14.27 -6.81
C ALA A 185 2.91 13.50 -5.51
N MET A 186 2.37 14.03 -4.41
CA MET A 186 2.31 13.34 -3.13
C MET A 186 1.63 11.97 -3.32
N THR A 187 2.32 10.92 -2.92
CA THR A 187 1.79 9.54 -2.95
C THR A 187 1.97 8.89 -1.59
N CYS A 188 1.02 8.04 -1.21
CA CYS A 188 1.04 7.33 0.06
C CYS A 188 1.23 5.83 -0.21
N MET A 189 1.98 5.15 0.65
CA MET A 189 2.00 3.70 0.65
C MET A 189 0.64 3.15 1.10
N ASP A 190 0.15 2.15 0.37
CA ASP A 190 -1.10 1.44 0.63
C ASP A 190 -0.88 0.34 1.67
N TYR A 191 -1.95 -0.01 2.39
CA TYR A 191 -2.04 -1.24 3.17
C TYR A 191 -1.94 -2.42 2.21
N GLY A 192 -0.91 -3.25 2.34
CA GLY A 192 -0.72 -4.42 1.49
C GLY A 192 -1.96 -5.33 1.52
N THR A 193 -2.72 -5.34 0.43
CA THR A 193 -3.87 -6.25 0.21
C THR A 193 -3.42 -7.62 -0.29
#